data_AF-A0A938QNI9-F1
#
_entry.id   AF-A0A938QNI9-F1
#
_cell.length_a   1.000
_cell.length_b   1.000
_cell.length_c   1.000
_cell.angle_alpha   90.00
_cell.angle_beta   90.00
_cell.angle_gamma   90.00
#
_symmetry.space_group_name_H-M   'P 1'
#
loop_
_entity.id
_entity.type
_entity.pdbx_description
1 polymer ?
#
loop_
_entity_poly.entity_id
_entity_poly.type
_entity_poly.pdbx_seq_one_letter_code
_entity_poly.pdbx_strand_id
1 'polypeptide(L)'
;MAASGEPSLRYALLRGIVIVALFVGGVALFAPPPGPSSSVTSSVTSAASSAADVPSAACDVGERECRFAFDGDHGVALSLSPQPVQSAKPLVVQARFDGAASNPRVTFTGAAMSMPVTTLSFLPRGQGVFVARGALPVCTEAVMTWTARVDVDLDGEPHAATFAFVTRRGAADDARDGTDAGMVDAAGAAFADDEALVLLPAAPPVDMTLSSGPHAVTLSSLRGHVVLVAFGFTSCPDVCPTTLSSWAAARRALTPDERARVSGLFVSVDPARDSPEHVAAYVAHFDAAFVGATGTRAQVDAAARAFGAYYAVQATPGADAGPDYGVDHSVYTWLVDADGRVVARLPHAPSVEQTVGALRHFLSPRSP
;
A
#
# COMPACT_ATOMS: atom_id res chain seq x y z
N MET A 1 -52.69 -44.39 -19.26
CA MET A 1 -52.03 -44.54 -17.95
C MET A 1 -50.54 -44.42 -18.14
N ALA A 2 -49.95 -43.29 -17.75
CA ALA A 2 -48.53 -43.13 -17.50
C ALA A 2 -48.42 -41.97 -16.50
N ALA A 3 -48.10 -42.29 -15.24
CA ALA A 3 -47.96 -41.32 -14.17
C ALA A 3 -46.61 -40.61 -14.31
N SER A 4 -46.64 -39.28 -14.41
CA SER A 4 -45.47 -38.41 -14.30
C SER A 4 -45.05 -38.30 -12.83
N GLY A 5 -43.94 -38.94 -12.44
CA GLY A 5 -43.36 -38.80 -11.11
C GLY A 5 -42.39 -37.63 -11.05
N GLU A 6 -42.65 -36.64 -10.18
CA GLU A 6 -41.73 -35.53 -9.91
C GLU A 6 -40.47 -36.02 -9.15
N PRO A 7 -39.29 -35.42 -9.41
CA PRO A 7 -38.07 -35.75 -8.67
C PRO A 7 -38.16 -35.25 -7.23
N SER A 8 -37.77 -36.09 -6.27
CA SER A 8 -37.66 -35.72 -4.85
C SER A 8 -36.26 -35.99 -4.32
N LEU A 9 -35.76 -35.05 -3.52
CA LEU A 9 -34.47 -35.09 -2.86
C LEU A 9 -34.66 -35.57 -1.42
N ARG A 10 -33.89 -36.59 -1.02
CA ARG A 10 -33.87 -37.09 0.36
C ARG A 10 -32.46 -37.06 0.92
N TYR A 11 -32.37 -36.68 2.19
CA TYR A 11 -31.12 -36.55 2.93
C TYR A 11 -31.06 -37.63 4.01
N ALA A 12 -29.92 -38.30 4.12
CA ALA A 12 -29.63 -39.22 5.22
C ALA A 12 -28.25 -38.89 5.81
N LEU A 13 -28.19 -38.86 7.14
CA LEU A 13 -26.97 -38.67 7.91
C LEU A 13 -26.46 -40.02 8.39
N LEU A 14 -25.32 -40.46 7.86
CA LEU A 14 -24.61 -41.63 8.36
C LEU A 14 -23.18 -41.22 8.73
N ARG A 15 -22.84 -41.39 10.01
CA ARG A 15 -21.50 -41.15 10.58
C ARG A 15 -20.87 -39.81 10.16
N GLY A 16 -21.62 -38.73 10.29
CA GLY A 16 -21.12 -37.36 10.10
C GLY A 16 -20.97 -36.91 8.64
N ILE A 17 -21.40 -37.70 7.67
CA ILE A 17 -21.40 -37.33 6.24
C ILE A 17 -22.85 -37.24 5.76
N VAL A 18 -23.20 -36.13 5.11
CA VAL A 18 -24.52 -35.93 4.47
C VAL A 18 -24.49 -36.56 3.09
N ILE A 19 -25.29 -37.59 2.86
CA ILE A 19 -25.44 -38.21 1.54
C ILE A 19 -26.72 -37.70 0.90
N VAL A 20 -26.59 -37.17 -0.32
CA VAL A 20 -27.68 -36.60 -1.11
C VAL A 20 -27.99 -37.56 -2.27
N ALA A 21 -29.21 -38.09 -2.34
CA ALA A 21 -29.62 -38.98 -3.42
C ALA A 21 -30.86 -38.40 -4.14
N LEU A 22 -30.75 -38.30 -5.47
CA LEU A 22 -31.83 -37.90 -6.36
C LEU A 22 -32.59 -39.15 -6.83
N PHE A 23 -33.91 -39.19 -6.62
CA PHE A 23 -34.76 -40.29 -7.07
C PHE A 23 -35.66 -39.83 -8.23
N VAL A 24 -35.59 -40.54 -9.35
CA VAL A 24 -36.51 -40.40 -10.49
C VAL A 24 -37.10 -41.78 -10.78
N GLY A 25 -38.42 -41.93 -10.67
CA GLY A 25 -39.10 -43.20 -10.97
C GLY A 25 -38.76 -44.39 -10.05
N GLY A 26 -38.24 -44.15 -8.85
CA GLY A 26 -37.99 -45.19 -7.85
C GLY A 26 -36.64 -45.93 -7.96
N VAL A 27 -35.74 -45.51 -8.84
CA VAL A 27 -34.40 -46.11 -9.00
C VAL A 27 -33.33 -45.15 -8.47
N ALA A 28 -32.46 -45.64 -7.57
CA ALA A 28 -31.33 -44.89 -7.04
C ALA A 28 -30.11 -45.02 -7.97
N LEU A 29 -29.54 -43.89 -8.39
CA LEU A 29 -28.26 -43.85 -9.11
C LEU A 29 -27.13 -43.63 -8.09
N PHE A 30 -26.28 -44.63 -7.87
CA PHE A 30 -25.08 -44.56 -7.03
C PHE A 30 -23.82 -44.64 -7.90
N ALA A 31 -22.86 -43.74 -7.68
CA ALA A 31 -21.51 -43.82 -8.25
C ALA A 31 -20.49 -44.05 -7.11
N PRO A 32 -19.67 -45.12 -7.12
CA PRO A 32 -18.71 -45.44 -6.07
C PRO A 32 -17.35 -44.73 -6.24
N PRO A 33 -16.54 -44.58 -5.17
CA PRO A 33 -15.21 -43.96 -5.22
C PRO A 33 -14.11 -44.98 -5.58
N PRO A 34 -13.00 -44.59 -6.25
CA PRO A 34 -11.91 -45.52 -6.58
C PRO A 34 -10.81 -45.60 -5.49
N GLY A 35 -10.29 -46.83 -5.27
CA GLY A 35 -9.10 -47.16 -4.47
C GLY A 35 -7.86 -47.51 -5.33
N PRO A 36 -6.71 -47.87 -4.73
CA PRO A 36 -5.38 -47.52 -5.28
C PRO A 36 -4.63 -48.63 -6.06
N SER A 37 -3.63 -48.16 -6.83
CA SER A 37 -2.44 -48.82 -7.41
C SER A 37 -2.56 -49.61 -8.73
N SER A 38 -2.00 -49.05 -9.82
CA SER A 38 -0.77 -49.55 -10.49
C SER A 38 -0.52 -48.80 -11.81
N SER A 39 0.76 -48.47 -12.01
CA SER A 39 1.42 -47.73 -13.09
C SER A 39 1.03 -48.06 -14.54
N VAL A 40 0.73 -47.04 -15.34
CA VAL A 40 1.14 -46.93 -16.76
C VAL A 40 1.49 -45.48 -17.06
N THR A 41 2.68 -45.31 -17.60
CA THR A 41 3.36 -44.08 -18.03
C THR A 41 2.60 -43.38 -19.15
N SER A 42 2.24 -42.12 -18.94
CA SER A 42 1.92 -41.17 -20.00
C SER A 42 2.26 -39.79 -19.47
N SER A 43 3.38 -39.27 -19.96
CA SER A 43 3.91 -37.93 -19.68
C SER A 43 2.95 -36.87 -20.21
N VAL A 44 2.10 -36.36 -19.34
CA VAL A 44 1.43 -35.07 -19.47
C VAL A 44 1.87 -34.26 -18.25
N THR A 45 2.81 -33.34 -18.48
CA THR A 45 3.35 -32.45 -17.46
C THR A 45 2.25 -31.48 -17.03
N SER A 46 1.50 -31.81 -15.97
CA SER A 46 0.71 -30.83 -15.24
C SER A 46 1.62 -30.12 -14.24
N ALA A 47 2.03 -28.89 -14.55
CA ALA A 47 2.59 -28.02 -13.54
C ALA A 47 1.42 -27.46 -12.69
N ALA A 48 1.34 -27.95 -11.46
CA ALA A 48 0.65 -27.25 -10.39
C ALA A 48 1.32 -25.88 -10.23
N SER A 49 0.55 -24.79 -10.30
CA SER A 49 1.04 -23.43 -10.06
C SER A 49 1.37 -23.29 -8.57
N SER A 50 2.64 -23.57 -8.24
CA SER A 50 3.28 -23.10 -7.02
C SER A 50 3.61 -21.63 -7.16
N ALA A 51 3.66 -20.92 -6.02
CA ALA A 51 4.01 -19.51 -5.87
C ALA A 51 5.48 -19.16 -6.24
N ALA A 52 5.91 -19.53 -7.44
CA ALA A 52 7.24 -19.29 -7.96
C ALA A 52 7.19 -19.22 -9.50
N ASP A 53 6.53 -18.19 -10.03
CA ASP A 53 6.76 -17.73 -11.40
C ASP A 53 6.61 -16.20 -11.41
N VAL A 54 7.59 -15.55 -10.78
CA VAL A 54 8.05 -14.27 -11.31
C VAL A 54 8.54 -14.61 -12.70
N PRO A 55 8.02 -14.03 -13.79
CA PRO A 55 8.57 -14.30 -15.10
C PRO A 55 10.07 -14.04 -15.00
N SER A 56 10.88 -15.02 -15.40
CA SER A 56 12.30 -14.85 -15.58
C SER A 56 12.51 -13.86 -16.74
N ALA A 57 12.19 -12.59 -16.50
CA ALA A 57 12.77 -11.52 -17.25
C ALA A 57 14.28 -11.72 -17.11
N ALA A 58 15.00 -11.80 -18.22
CA ALA A 58 16.45 -12.01 -18.24
C ALA A 58 17.27 -10.91 -17.51
N CYS A 59 16.58 -9.98 -16.84
CA CYS A 59 17.11 -8.79 -16.19
C CYS A 59 16.26 -8.41 -14.98
N ASP A 60 16.89 -8.32 -13.80
CA ASP A 60 16.35 -7.73 -12.58
C ASP A 60 16.67 -6.22 -12.57
N VAL A 61 15.62 -5.38 -12.56
CA VAL A 61 15.79 -3.92 -12.65
C VAL A 61 16.28 -3.28 -11.33
N GLY A 62 16.23 -4.03 -10.24
CA GLY A 62 16.83 -3.68 -8.95
C GLY A 62 18.34 -3.95 -8.88
N GLU A 63 18.91 -4.64 -9.85
CA GLU A 63 20.36 -4.91 -9.95
C GLU A 63 21.05 -4.17 -11.10
N ARG A 64 20.33 -3.79 -12.15
CA ARG A 64 20.87 -3.06 -13.32
C ARG A 64 19.78 -2.42 -14.19
N GLU A 65 20.16 -1.59 -15.16
CA GLU A 65 19.23 -1.14 -16.21
C GLU A 65 18.77 -2.33 -17.06
N CYS A 66 17.46 -2.41 -17.30
CA CYS A 66 16.83 -3.44 -18.14
C CYS A 66 16.15 -2.81 -19.35
N ARG A 67 16.18 -3.49 -20.50
CA ARG A 67 15.55 -3.02 -21.73
C ARG A 67 14.46 -3.96 -22.21
N PHE A 68 13.40 -3.38 -22.75
CA PHE A 68 12.29 -4.07 -23.38
C PHE A 68 12.05 -3.44 -24.75
N ALA A 69 12.03 -4.25 -25.80
CA ALA A 69 11.71 -3.81 -27.15
C ALA A 69 10.21 -4.05 -27.42
N PHE A 70 9.53 -3.04 -27.95
CA PHE A 70 8.15 -3.18 -28.42
C PHE A 70 8.11 -3.68 -29.86
N ASP A 71 8.95 -3.09 -30.70
CA ASP A 71 9.17 -3.46 -32.10
C ASP A 71 10.63 -3.15 -32.50
N GLY A 72 10.91 -3.04 -33.81
CA GLY A 72 12.26 -2.78 -34.32
C GLY A 72 12.79 -1.36 -34.09
N ASP A 73 11.90 -0.39 -33.88
CA ASP A 73 12.23 1.04 -33.77
C ASP A 73 11.88 1.63 -32.39
N HIS A 74 11.01 0.95 -31.63
CA HIS A 74 10.51 1.39 -30.33
C HIS A 74 10.93 0.46 -29.17
N GLY A 75 11.34 1.09 -28.07
CA GLY A 75 11.75 0.38 -26.86
C GLY A 75 11.75 1.26 -25.62
N VAL A 76 11.90 0.61 -24.47
CA VAL A 76 12.07 1.27 -23.18
C VAL A 76 13.20 0.62 -22.37
N ALA A 77 14.08 1.45 -21.85
CA ALA A 77 15.05 1.09 -20.83
C ALA A 77 14.57 1.61 -19.46
N LEU A 78 14.55 0.75 -18.45
CA LEU A 78 14.15 1.08 -17.08
C LEU A 78 15.34 0.86 -16.12
N SER A 79 15.53 1.78 -15.17
CA SER A 79 16.45 1.61 -14.05
C SER A 79 15.86 2.15 -12.75
N LEU A 80 16.18 1.50 -11.63
CA LEU A 80 15.79 1.92 -10.28
C LEU A 80 17.03 2.28 -9.45
N SER A 81 16.94 3.31 -8.61
CA SER A 81 18.01 3.70 -7.67
C SER A 81 17.42 4.06 -6.30
N PRO A 82 18.06 3.68 -5.17
CA PRO A 82 19.33 2.96 -5.08
C PRO A 82 19.20 1.48 -5.46
N GLN A 83 20.34 0.86 -5.79
CA GLN A 83 20.47 -0.59 -5.99
C GLN A 83 21.35 -1.17 -4.86
N PRO A 84 20.91 -2.21 -4.12
CA PRO A 84 19.62 -2.88 -4.23
C PRO A 84 18.46 -1.98 -3.75
N VAL A 85 17.28 -2.16 -4.35
CA VAL A 85 16.09 -1.37 -3.98
C VAL A 85 15.66 -1.72 -2.56
N GLN A 86 15.47 -0.71 -1.73
CA GLN A 86 15.05 -0.87 -0.33
C GLN A 86 13.58 -0.50 -0.18
N SER A 87 12.85 -1.26 0.64
CA SER A 87 11.46 -0.93 0.97
C SER A 87 11.40 0.28 1.89
N ALA A 88 10.34 1.08 1.77
CA ALA A 88 10.14 2.30 2.56
C ALA A 88 11.28 3.34 2.46
N LYS A 89 12.15 3.22 1.47
CA LYS A 89 13.19 4.20 1.16
C LYS A 89 12.85 4.91 -0.15
N PRO A 90 13.33 6.16 -0.33
CA PRO A 90 13.21 6.86 -1.59
C PRO A 90 13.78 6.04 -2.74
N LEU A 91 13.05 6.03 -3.83
CA LEU A 91 13.34 5.32 -5.06
C LEU A 91 13.22 6.30 -6.23
N VAL A 92 14.26 6.36 -7.05
CA VAL A 92 14.27 7.06 -8.34
C VAL A 92 14.04 6.03 -9.43
N VAL A 93 13.02 6.27 -10.25
CA VAL A 93 12.72 5.48 -11.44
C VAL A 93 13.12 6.32 -12.66
N GLN A 94 13.96 5.75 -13.51
CA GLN A 94 14.30 6.37 -14.78
C GLN A 94 13.86 5.45 -15.92
N ALA A 95 13.06 6.00 -16.83
CA ALA A 95 12.67 5.36 -18.07
C ALA A 95 13.25 6.16 -19.25
N ARG A 96 13.82 5.45 -20.22
CA ARG A 96 14.33 6.04 -21.47
C ARG A 96 13.66 5.34 -22.63
N PHE A 97 13.00 6.11 -23.48
CA PHE A 97 12.23 5.60 -24.61
C PHE A 97 12.94 5.89 -25.93
N ASP A 98 12.86 4.94 -26.84
CA ASP A 98 13.22 5.12 -28.25
C ASP A 98 11.95 5.59 -28.99
N GLY A 99 11.93 6.83 -29.50
CA GLY A 99 10.76 7.46 -30.14
C GLY A 99 10.12 8.61 -29.35
N ALA A 100 9.05 9.22 -29.87
CA ALA A 100 8.35 10.30 -29.16
C ALA A 100 7.39 9.72 -28.13
N ALA A 101 7.75 9.82 -26.86
CA ALA A 101 6.95 9.34 -25.74
C ALA A 101 6.08 10.43 -25.11
N SER A 102 4.83 10.10 -24.81
CA SER A 102 3.92 10.94 -24.05
C SER A 102 3.22 10.18 -22.93
N ASN A 103 2.91 10.90 -21.86
CA ASN A 103 2.24 10.40 -20.65
C ASN A 103 2.80 9.10 -20.03
N PRO A 104 4.13 8.89 -19.95
CA PRO A 104 4.63 7.66 -19.37
C PRO A 104 4.27 7.55 -17.88
N ARG A 105 3.88 6.35 -17.47
CA ARG A 105 3.59 5.97 -16.08
C ARG A 105 4.32 4.68 -15.73
N VAL A 106 4.73 4.55 -14.47
CA VAL A 106 5.22 3.28 -13.91
C VAL A 106 4.32 2.84 -12.77
N THR A 107 3.99 1.57 -12.77
CA THR A 107 3.06 0.93 -11.86
C THR A 107 3.77 -0.22 -11.15
N PHE A 108 3.92 -0.12 -9.83
CA PHE A 108 4.51 -1.18 -9.01
C PHE A 108 3.43 -2.05 -8.39
N THR A 109 3.59 -3.37 -8.53
CA THR A 109 2.69 -4.39 -7.94
C THR A 109 3.52 -5.48 -7.26
N GLY A 110 3.15 -5.90 -6.05
CA GLY A 110 3.79 -7.04 -5.39
C GLY A 110 3.43 -8.35 -6.10
N ALA A 111 4.42 -9.13 -6.54
CA ALA A 111 4.16 -10.36 -7.30
C ALA A 111 3.63 -11.52 -6.44
N ALA A 112 3.91 -11.49 -5.13
CA ALA A 112 3.56 -12.55 -4.18
C ALA A 112 2.51 -12.12 -3.14
N MET A 113 2.04 -10.88 -3.17
CA MET A 113 1.16 -10.31 -2.13
C MET A 113 0.15 -9.35 -2.75
N SER A 114 -1.06 -9.30 -2.18
CA SER A 114 -2.12 -8.33 -2.51
C SER A 114 -1.76 -6.90 -2.05
N MET A 115 -0.62 -6.40 -2.51
CA MET A 115 -0.08 -5.08 -2.17
C MET A 115 -0.70 -3.98 -3.03
N PRO A 116 -0.82 -2.75 -2.50
CA PRO A 116 -1.38 -1.64 -3.24
C PRO A 116 -0.51 -1.28 -4.44
N VAL A 117 -1.20 -0.91 -5.52
CA VAL A 117 -0.58 -0.48 -6.76
C VAL A 117 -0.04 0.95 -6.58
N THR A 118 1.28 1.10 -6.62
CA THR A 118 1.91 2.44 -6.63
C THR A 118 2.10 2.87 -8.07
N THR A 119 1.35 3.88 -8.50
CA THR A 119 1.54 4.50 -9.83
C THR A 119 2.28 5.82 -9.69
N LEU A 120 3.40 5.96 -10.40
CA LEU A 120 4.15 7.20 -10.50
C LEU A 120 4.05 7.75 -11.92
N SER A 121 3.82 9.05 -12.03
CA SER A 121 3.92 9.77 -13.31
C SER A 121 5.34 10.29 -13.48
N PHE A 122 5.87 10.17 -14.69
CA PHE A 122 7.21 10.66 -14.96
C PHE A 122 7.23 12.15 -15.32
N LEU A 123 8.33 12.81 -14.99
CA LEU A 123 8.67 14.14 -15.47
C LEU A 123 9.74 14.05 -16.56
N PRO A 124 9.60 14.79 -17.68
CA PRO A 124 10.60 14.79 -18.74
C PRO A 124 11.91 15.42 -18.26
N ARG A 125 13.04 14.81 -18.65
CA ARG A 125 14.40 15.28 -18.36
C ARG A 125 15.26 15.51 -19.62
N GLY A 126 14.65 15.45 -20.81
CA GLY A 126 15.28 15.68 -22.12
C GLY A 126 15.62 14.38 -22.85
N GLN A 127 15.80 14.45 -24.18
CA GLN A 127 16.24 13.33 -25.05
C GLN A 127 15.54 11.97 -24.78
N GLY A 128 14.21 11.95 -24.65
CA GLY A 128 13.44 10.70 -24.42
C GLY A 128 13.63 10.09 -23.02
N VAL A 129 14.29 10.81 -22.10
CA VAL A 129 14.49 10.40 -20.70
C VAL A 129 13.43 11.01 -19.80
N PHE A 130 12.89 10.16 -18.95
CA PHE A 130 11.80 10.44 -18.03
C PHE A 130 12.21 9.96 -16.64
N VAL A 131 11.98 10.80 -15.63
CA VAL A 131 12.30 10.48 -14.24
C VAL A 131 11.08 10.62 -13.34
N ALA A 132 10.82 9.60 -12.54
CA ALA A 132 9.81 9.59 -11.50
C ALA A 132 10.48 9.32 -10.15
N ARG A 133 9.88 9.82 -9.07
CA ARG A 133 10.31 9.57 -7.70
C ARG A 133 9.14 9.01 -6.91
N GLY A 134 9.41 8.04 -6.05
CA GLY A 134 8.42 7.45 -5.16
C GLY A 134 9.07 6.56 -4.13
N ALA A 135 8.23 5.86 -3.37
CA ALA A 135 8.68 4.85 -2.42
C ALA A 135 7.81 3.61 -2.58
N LEU A 136 8.38 2.45 -2.25
CA LEU A 136 7.63 1.21 -2.16
C LEU A 136 7.12 1.03 -0.73
N PRO A 137 5.88 0.52 -0.56
CA PRO A 137 5.33 0.24 0.75
C PRO A 137 6.26 -0.58 1.66
N VAL A 138 6.16 -0.33 2.97
CA VAL A 138 6.83 -1.11 4.01
C VAL A 138 6.37 -2.56 3.94
N CYS A 139 7.28 -3.50 4.18
CA CYS A 139 6.99 -4.93 4.14
C CYS A 139 7.27 -5.62 5.46
N THR A 140 6.43 -6.59 5.80
CA THR A 140 6.57 -7.47 6.98
C THR A 140 7.54 -8.63 6.74
N GLU A 141 7.82 -8.98 5.48
CA GLU A 141 8.76 -10.04 5.10
C GLU A 141 10.19 -9.54 4.83
N ALA A 142 11.16 -10.45 4.95
CA ALA A 142 12.59 -10.13 4.77
C ALA A 142 12.99 -9.85 3.31
N VAL A 143 12.32 -10.49 2.35
CA VAL A 143 12.55 -10.34 0.90
C VAL A 143 11.20 -10.28 0.21
N MET A 144 11.02 -9.37 -0.74
CA MET A 144 9.80 -9.27 -1.53
C MET A 144 10.11 -9.20 -3.02
N THR A 145 9.20 -9.75 -3.82
CA THR A 145 9.27 -9.64 -5.28
C THR A 145 8.22 -8.68 -5.81
N TRP A 146 8.64 -7.82 -6.73
CA TRP A 146 7.85 -6.77 -7.33
C TRP A 146 7.83 -6.90 -8.84
N THR A 147 6.76 -6.37 -9.42
CA THR A 147 6.59 -6.14 -10.84
C THR A 147 6.45 -4.63 -11.07
N ALA A 148 7.30 -4.06 -11.94
CA ALA A 148 7.17 -2.70 -12.44
C ALA A 148 6.61 -2.76 -13.87
N ARG A 149 5.42 -2.20 -14.08
CA ARG A 149 4.81 -2.06 -15.41
C ARG A 149 4.94 -0.61 -15.87
N VAL A 150 5.56 -0.38 -17.01
CA VAL A 150 5.65 0.92 -17.66
C VAL A 150 4.58 0.98 -18.73
N ASP A 151 3.67 1.95 -18.65
CA ASP A 151 2.68 2.26 -19.68
C ASP A 151 3.05 3.60 -20.34
N VAL A 152 3.03 3.67 -21.67
CA VAL A 152 3.44 4.86 -22.44
C VAL A 152 2.70 4.93 -23.77
N ASP A 153 2.46 6.14 -24.28
CA ASP A 153 2.03 6.36 -25.66
C ASP A 153 3.26 6.73 -26.50
N LEU A 154 3.64 5.88 -27.45
CA LEU A 154 4.76 6.09 -28.39
C LEU A 154 4.20 6.37 -29.77
N ASP A 155 4.54 7.53 -30.33
CA ASP A 155 4.09 7.98 -31.65
C ASP A 155 2.56 7.91 -31.87
N GLY A 156 1.79 8.05 -30.77
CA GLY A 156 0.33 8.03 -30.76
C GLY A 156 -0.30 6.66 -30.47
N GLU A 157 0.49 5.61 -30.26
CA GLU A 157 0.02 4.25 -29.98
C GLU A 157 0.39 3.78 -28.56
N PRO A 158 -0.52 3.12 -27.82
CA PRO A 158 -0.29 2.69 -26.45
C PRO A 158 0.59 1.44 -26.37
N HIS A 159 1.59 1.48 -25.50
CA HIS A 159 2.55 0.41 -25.28
C HIS A 159 2.73 0.13 -23.78
N ALA A 160 3.11 -1.11 -23.44
CA ALA A 160 3.43 -1.46 -22.07
C ALA A 160 4.53 -2.53 -21.94
N ALA A 161 5.44 -2.30 -21.00
CA ALA A 161 6.56 -3.18 -20.68
C ALA A 161 6.54 -3.55 -19.20
N THR A 162 6.95 -4.79 -18.89
CA THR A 162 6.93 -5.31 -17.51
C THR A 162 8.32 -5.76 -17.10
N PHE A 163 8.76 -5.35 -15.92
CA PHE A 163 10.06 -5.65 -15.32
C PHE A 163 9.88 -6.24 -13.93
N ALA A 164 10.80 -7.10 -13.51
CA ALA A 164 10.81 -7.69 -12.17
C ALA A 164 11.98 -7.16 -11.35
N PHE A 165 11.82 -7.09 -10.03
CA PHE A 165 12.90 -6.82 -9.09
C PHE A 165 12.54 -7.29 -7.68
N VAL A 166 13.54 -7.36 -6.80
CA VAL A 166 13.33 -7.68 -5.39
C VAL A 166 13.71 -6.54 -4.46
N THR A 167 12.99 -6.39 -3.36
CA THR A 167 13.39 -5.54 -2.23
C THR A 167 13.75 -6.41 -1.04
N ARG A 168 14.71 -5.97 -0.23
CA ARG A 168 15.06 -6.61 1.04
C ARG A 168 14.89 -5.61 2.17
N ARG A 169 14.43 -6.07 3.34
CA ARG A 169 14.53 -5.26 4.56
C ARG A 169 16.01 -5.09 4.87
N GLY A 170 16.47 -3.84 4.99
CA GLY A 170 17.89 -3.56 5.22
C GLY A 170 18.32 -4.04 6.60
N ALA A 171 19.53 -4.61 6.72
CA ALA A 171 20.14 -4.89 8.02
C ALA A 171 20.39 -3.62 8.86
N ALA A 172 20.29 -2.44 8.23
CA ALA A 172 20.44 -1.13 8.87
C ALA A 172 19.21 -0.68 9.68
N ASP A 173 18.06 -1.35 9.56
CA ASP A 173 16.88 -1.01 10.37
C ASP A 173 17.04 -1.47 11.85
N ASP A 174 17.97 -2.40 12.11
CA ASP A 174 18.31 -2.86 13.47
C ASP A 174 19.43 -2.04 14.14
N ALA A 175 20.15 -1.20 13.38
CA ALA A 175 21.31 -0.46 13.85
C ALA A 175 20.99 1.04 13.99
N ARG A 176 20.47 1.43 15.14
CA ARG A 176 20.65 2.80 15.65
C ARG A 176 22.12 3.01 15.96
N ASP A 177 22.85 3.72 15.11
CA ASP A 177 23.87 4.66 15.57
C ASP A 177 24.11 5.74 14.52
N GLY A 178 24.18 6.99 14.97
CA GLY A 178 24.36 8.15 14.12
C GLY A 178 25.77 8.19 13.58
N THR A 179 25.92 8.22 12.25
CA THR A 179 27.00 8.90 11.51
C THR A 179 26.80 8.59 10.03
N ASP A 180 26.11 9.47 9.31
CA ASP A 180 25.95 9.30 7.87
C ASP A 180 27.13 9.97 7.14
N ALA A 181 27.97 9.14 6.54
CA ALA A 181 29.03 9.57 5.63
C ALA A 181 28.38 9.74 4.25
N GLY A 182 28.09 10.99 3.87
CA GLY A 182 27.44 11.34 2.62
C GLY A 182 28.12 10.75 1.37
N MET A 183 27.31 10.16 0.50
CA MET A 183 27.72 9.60 -0.79
C MET A 183 27.39 10.57 -1.93
N VAL A 184 28.40 10.89 -2.74
CA VAL A 184 28.30 11.73 -3.95
C VAL A 184 28.15 10.87 -5.20
N ASP A 185 27.55 11.38 -6.28
CA ASP A 185 27.62 10.73 -7.59
C ASP A 185 28.96 10.94 -8.31
N ALA A 186 29.11 10.24 -9.43
CA ALA A 186 30.27 10.30 -10.32
C ALA A 186 30.48 11.67 -11.03
N ALA A 187 29.60 12.65 -10.79
CA ALA A 187 29.73 14.03 -11.26
C ALA A 187 30.03 15.03 -10.12
N GLY A 188 30.17 14.56 -8.88
CA GLY A 188 30.61 15.38 -7.75
C GLY A 188 29.54 16.34 -7.20
N ALA A 189 28.26 16.12 -7.52
CA ALA A 189 27.19 16.88 -6.90
C ALA A 189 26.72 16.18 -5.62
N ALA A 190 26.69 16.91 -4.51
CA ALA A 190 26.04 16.46 -3.28
C ALA A 190 24.52 16.39 -3.53
N PHE A 191 23.91 15.22 -3.32
CA PHE A 191 22.45 15.12 -3.27
C PHE A 191 21.98 15.69 -1.93
N ALA A 192 21.24 16.78 -1.96
CA ALA A 192 20.42 17.19 -0.82
C ALA A 192 19.22 16.24 -0.71
N ASP A 193 18.92 15.79 0.50
CA ASP A 193 17.80 14.90 0.89
C ASP A 193 16.42 15.54 0.69
N ASP A 194 16.03 15.78 -0.56
CA ASP A 194 14.75 16.40 -0.91
C ASP A 194 13.65 15.34 -1.12
N GLU A 195 13.20 14.75 -0.01
CA GLU A 195 11.89 14.09 0.11
C GLU A 195 10.79 15.17 0.20
N ALA A 196 10.27 15.59 -0.96
CA ALA A 196 9.38 16.74 -1.04
C ALA A 196 7.93 16.42 -0.61
N LEU A 197 7.32 17.40 0.06
CA LEU A 197 5.87 17.55 0.22
C LEU A 197 5.15 17.39 -1.13
N VAL A 198 4.22 16.45 -1.25
CA VAL A 198 3.41 16.27 -2.46
C VAL A 198 2.11 17.04 -2.32
N LEU A 199 1.97 18.15 -3.06
CA LEU A 199 0.71 18.89 -3.15
C LEU A 199 -0.33 18.09 -3.93
N LEU A 200 -1.55 18.06 -3.42
CA LEU A 200 -2.68 17.41 -4.07
C LEU A 200 -3.54 18.44 -4.82
N PRO A 201 -4.19 18.03 -5.92
CA PRO A 201 -5.12 18.91 -6.62
C PRO A 201 -6.27 19.33 -5.70
N ALA A 202 -6.81 20.53 -5.94
CA ALA A 202 -7.93 21.04 -5.16
C ALA A 202 -9.13 20.09 -5.22
N ALA A 203 -9.60 19.66 -4.06
CA ALA A 203 -10.77 18.81 -3.88
C ALA A 203 -11.77 19.46 -2.91
N PRO A 204 -13.06 19.07 -2.96
CA PRO A 204 -14.01 19.43 -1.91
C PRO A 204 -13.53 18.98 -0.52
N PRO A 205 -13.94 19.67 0.57
CA PRO A 205 -13.68 19.18 1.91
C PRO A 205 -14.21 17.76 2.10
N VAL A 206 -13.40 16.91 2.72
CA VAL A 206 -13.79 15.54 3.06
C VAL A 206 -14.37 15.52 4.47
N ASP A 207 -15.25 14.57 4.75
CA ASP A 207 -15.72 14.32 6.11
C ASP A 207 -15.87 12.81 6.35
N MET A 208 -15.79 12.43 7.62
CA MET A 208 -15.93 11.06 8.09
C MET A 208 -16.49 11.09 9.51
N THR A 209 -17.11 10.00 9.95
CA THR A 209 -17.63 9.89 11.32
C THR A 209 -17.13 8.60 11.94
N LEU A 210 -16.28 8.75 12.95
CA LEU A 210 -15.66 7.69 13.74
C LEU A 210 -15.93 7.95 15.23
N SER A 211 -15.35 7.12 16.09
CA SER A 211 -15.41 7.22 17.54
C SER A 211 -14.02 7.31 18.14
N SER A 212 -13.84 8.17 19.14
CA SER A 212 -12.66 8.29 19.99
C SER A 212 -13.12 8.17 21.44
N GLY A 213 -12.82 7.04 22.08
CA GLY A 213 -13.53 6.60 23.29
C GLY A 213 -15.07 6.71 23.12
N PRO A 214 -15.79 7.34 24.06
CA PRO A 214 -17.25 7.46 23.98
C PRO A 214 -17.73 8.58 23.04
N HIS A 215 -16.83 9.35 22.43
CA HIS A 215 -17.18 10.53 21.64
C HIS A 215 -17.15 10.25 20.15
N ALA A 216 -18.15 10.74 19.42
CA ALA A 216 -18.08 10.80 17.97
C ALA A 216 -17.03 11.83 17.54
N VAL A 217 -16.21 11.49 16.57
CA VAL A 217 -15.22 12.37 15.94
C VAL A 217 -15.57 12.50 14.47
N THR A 218 -15.66 13.74 14.01
CA THR A 218 -15.73 14.04 12.58
C THR A 218 -14.50 14.81 12.13
N LEU A 219 -14.13 14.72 10.86
CA LEU A 219 -13.05 15.59 10.37
C LEU A 219 -13.53 17.04 10.38
N SER A 220 -14.81 17.26 10.12
CA SER A 220 -15.44 18.58 10.20
C SER A 220 -15.35 19.23 11.58
N SER A 221 -15.29 18.46 12.68
CA SER A 221 -15.07 19.01 14.03
C SER A 221 -13.65 19.52 14.26
N LEU A 222 -12.71 19.20 13.37
CA LEU A 222 -11.31 19.67 13.43
C LEU A 222 -11.04 20.87 12.51
N ARG A 223 -12.06 21.43 11.85
CA ARG A 223 -11.93 22.66 11.05
C ARG A 223 -11.33 23.80 11.88
N GLY A 224 -10.64 24.71 11.20
CA GLY A 224 -9.81 25.75 11.82
C GLY A 224 -8.41 25.29 12.21
N HIS A 225 -8.11 23.99 12.11
CA HIS A 225 -6.77 23.43 12.35
C HIS A 225 -6.19 22.86 11.06
N VAL A 226 -4.86 22.87 10.95
CA VAL A 226 -4.15 21.99 10.03
C VAL A 226 -4.03 20.62 10.69
N VAL A 227 -4.59 19.59 10.04
CA VAL A 227 -4.66 18.23 10.63
C VAL A 227 -3.72 17.30 9.88
N LEU A 228 -2.82 16.65 10.62
CA LEU A 228 -2.05 15.51 10.14
C LEU A 228 -2.93 14.26 10.28
N VAL A 229 -3.22 13.56 9.19
CA VAL A 229 -4.05 12.36 9.19
C VAL A 229 -3.23 11.15 8.78
N ALA A 230 -3.35 10.05 9.51
CA ALA A 230 -2.75 8.76 9.16
C ALA A 230 -3.74 7.63 9.41
N PHE A 231 -3.63 6.58 8.61
CA PHE A 231 -4.37 5.33 8.76
C PHE A 231 -3.40 4.25 9.21
N GLY A 232 -3.71 3.56 10.30
CA GLY A 232 -2.79 2.57 10.91
C GLY A 232 -3.52 1.64 11.89
N PHE A 233 -2.79 1.00 12.80
CA PHE A 233 -3.39 0.16 13.85
C PHE A 233 -2.47 0.12 15.07
N THR A 234 -3.02 -0.08 16.27
CA THR A 234 -2.25 0.10 17.52
C THR A 234 -1.20 -0.99 17.75
N SER A 235 -1.41 -2.19 17.22
CA SER A 235 -0.45 -3.31 17.27
C SER A 235 0.68 -3.20 16.24
N CYS A 236 0.77 -2.12 15.47
CA CYS A 236 1.85 -1.92 14.50
C CYS A 236 3.19 -1.70 15.25
N PRO A 237 4.21 -2.55 15.03
CA PRO A 237 5.41 -2.55 15.87
C PRO A 237 6.38 -1.38 15.62
N ASP A 238 6.24 -0.67 14.50
CA ASP A 238 7.24 0.33 14.07
C ASP A 238 6.64 1.56 13.37
N VAL A 239 6.01 1.38 12.21
CA VAL A 239 5.58 2.49 11.33
C VAL A 239 4.64 3.48 12.04
N CYS A 240 3.63 2.97 12.76
CA CYS A 240 2.66 3.81 13.47
C CYS A 240 3.30 4.60 14.64
N PRO A 241 4.02 3.96 15.60
CA PRO A 241 4.64 4.71 16.69
C PRO A 241 5.72 5.69 16.20
N THR A 242 6.46 5.35 15.15
CA THR A 242 7.45 6.26 14.53
C THR A 242 6.78 7.49 13.92
N THR A 243 5.67 7.31 13.20
CA THR A 243 4.90 8.43 12.60
C THR A 243 4.36 9.37 13.67
N LEU A 244 3.73 8.84 14.72
CA LEU A 244 3.17 9.66 15.81
C LEU A 244 4.26 10.39 16.61
N SER A 245 5.41 9.74 16.82
CA SER A 245 6.57 10.35 17.47
C SER A 245 7.13 11.52 16.65
N SER A 246 7.23 11.36 15.34
CA SER A 246 7.66 12.42 14.42
C SER A 246 6.70 13.61 14.45
N TRP A 247 5.38 13.36 14.40
CA TRP A 247 4.39 14.43 14.52
C TRP A 247 4.50 15.17 15.85
N ALA A 248 4.69 14.45 16.96
CA ALA A 248 4.83 15.07 18.28
C ALA A 248 6.12 15.93 18.34
N ALA A 249 7.21 15.47 17.74
CA ALA A 249 8.45 16.25 17.62
C ALA A 249 8.24 17.52 16.77
N ALA A 250 7.57 17.41 15.62
CA ALA A 250 7.24 18.55 14.77
C ALA A 250 6.36 19.58 15.50
N ARG A 251 5.31 19.13 16.21
CA ARG A 251 4.48 20.01 17.05
C ARG A 251 5.26 20.69 18.16
N ARG A 252 6.24 20.02 18.77
CA ARG A 252 7.12 20.63 19.78
C ARG A 252 8.00 21.73 19.19
N ALA A 253 8.45 21.58 17.96
CA ALA A 253 9.27 22.58 17.24
C ALA A 253 8.49 23.82 16.75
N LEU A 254 7.15 23.78 16.77
CA LEU A 254 6.31 24.94 16.47
C LEU A 254 6.25 25.93 17.64
N THR A 255 5.98 27.21 17.32
CA THR A 255 5.63 28.22 18.33
C THR A 255 4.30 27.86 19.02
N PRO A 256 4.02 28.38 20.23
CA PRO A 256 2.75 28.12 20.91
C PRO A 256 1.50 28.40 20.04
N ASP A 257 1.49 29.51 19.30
CA ASP A 257 0.36 29.91 18.45
C ASP A 257 0.21 29.05 17.19
N GLU A 258 1.31 28.59 16.60
CA GLU A 258 1.28 27.61 15.50
C GLU A 258 0.79 26.25 16.01
N ARG A 259 1.36 25.77 17.13
CA ARG A 259 1.03 24.47 17.74
C ARG A 259 -0.45 24.36 18.14
N ALA A 260 -1.05 25.45 18.61
CA ALA A 260 -2.48 25.50 18.95
C ALA A 260 -3.40 25.34 17.73
N ARG A 261 -2.90 25.59 16.51
CA ARG A 261 -3.64 25.48 15.25
C ARG A 261 -3.33 24.22 14.45
N VAL A 262 -2.57 23.30 15.03
CA VAL A 262 -2.29 21.99 14.44
C VAL A 262 -3.01 20.93 15.27
N SER A 263 -3.42 19.83 14.66
CA SER A 263 -3.85 18.62 15.37
C SER A 263 -3.37 17.38 14.60
N GLY A 264 -3.42 16.22 15.25
CA GLY A 264 -3.16 14.92 14.63
C GLY A 264 -4.39 14.05 14.76
N LEU A 265 -4.74 13.35 13.69
CA LEU A 265 -5.82 12.37 13.66
C LEU A 265 -5.29 11.03 13.16
N PHE A 266 -5.25 10.06 14.06
CA PHE A 266 -4.90 8.69 13.74
C PHE A 266 -6.18 7.88 13.63
N VAL A 267 -6.43 7.31 12.45
CA VAL A 267 -7.57 6.42 12.20
C VAL A 267 -7.07 4.98 12.25
N SER A 268 -7.53 4.22 13.24
CA SER A 268 -7.30 2.78 13.22
C SER A 268 -8.11 2.12 12.11
N VAL A 269 -7.45 1.29 11.31
CA VAL A 269 -8.06 0.46 10.28
C VAL A 269 -8.40 -0.95 10.77
N ASP A 270 -8.16 -1.23 12.05
CA ASP A 270 -8.37 -2.53 12.67
C ASP A 270 -9.34 -2.46 13.86
N PRO A 271 -10.63 -2.23 13.58
CA PRO A 271 -11.64 -2.10 14.65
C PRO A 271 -11.92 -3.41 15.40
N ALA A 272 -11.36 -4.55 14.96
CA ALA A 272 -11.51 -5.82 15.64
C ALA A 272 -10.55 -5.97 16.84
N ARG A 273 -9.36 -5.36 16.77
CA ARG A 273 -8.38 -5.32 17.89
C ARG A 273 -8.32 -3.95 18.57
N ASP A 274 -8.67 -2.89 17.85
CA ASP A 274 -8.57 -1.52 18.33
C ASP A 274 -9.94 -0.95 18.72
N SER A 275 -10.25 -0.95 20.02
CA SER A 275 -11.44 -0.25 20.54
C SER A 275 -11.24 1.27 20.51
N PRO A 276 -12.31 2.08 20.41
CA PRO A 276 -12.21 3.54 20.44
C PRO A 276 -11.43 4.09 21.64
N GLU A 277 -11.60 3.49 22.83
CA GLU A 277 -10.89 3.87 24.05
C GLU A 277 -9.40 3.55 23.95
N HIS A 278 -9.07 2.37 23.39
CA HIS A 278 -7.69 1.96 23.22
C HIS A 278 -6.94 2.86 22.24
N VAL A 279 -7.53 3.16 21.08
CA VAL A 279 -6.91 4.06 20.09
C VAL A 279 -6.72 5.47 20.64
N ALA A 280 -7.71 5.99 21.37
CA ALA A 280 -7.62 7.30 22.01
C ALA A 280 -6.48 7.34 23.03
N ALA A 281 -6.37 6.32 23.89
CA ALA A 281 -5.29 6.22 24.87
C ALA A 281 -3.91 6.06 24.20
N TYR A 282 -3.84 5.27 23.13
CA TYR A 282 -2.60 5.02 22.38
C TYR A 282 -1.99 6.32 21.84
N VAL A 283 -2.77 7.16 21.16
CA VAL A 283 -2.23 8.40 20.58
C VAL A 283 -1.93 9.47 21.62
N ALA A 284 -2.70 9.51 22.72
CA ALA A 284 -2.50 10.47 23.80
C ALA A 284 -1.16 10.29 24.51
N HIS A 285 -0.53 9.12 24.40
CA HIS A 285 0.84 8.89 24.85
C HIS A 285 1.88 9.75 24.13
N PHE A 286 1.61 10.15 22.88
CA PHE A 286 2.54 10.92 22.05
C PHE A 286 2.32 12.43 22.18
N ASP A 287 1.07 12.88 22.09
CA ASP A 287 0.67 14.28 22.26
C ASP A 287 -0.82 14.34 22.63
N ALA A 288 -1.19 15.16 23.62
CA ALA A 288 -2.57 15.31 24.08
C ALA A 288 -3.51 15.95 23.04
N ALA A 289 -2.97 16.61 22.01
CA ALA A 289 -3.73 17.16 20.90
C ALA A 289 -3.99 16.14 19.78
N PHE A 290 -3.50 14.90 19.91
CA PHE A 290 -3.81 13.84 18.98
C PHE A 290 -5.13 13.17 19.31
N VAL A 291 -5.91 12.95 18.26
CA VAL A 291 -7.19 12.27 18.31
C VAL A 291 -7.00 10.89 17.69
N GLY A 292 -7.29 9.86 18.48
CA GLY A 292 -7.25 8.47 18.04
C GLY A 292 -8.67 8.01 17.80
N ALA A 293 -8.99 7.60 16.58
CA ALA A 293 -10.34 7.26 16.18
C ALA A 293 -10.42 5.92 15.46
N THR A 294 -11.54 5.22 15.65
CA THR A 294 -11.90 3.98 14.93
C THR A 294 -13.42 3.88 14.87
N GLY A 295 -13.99 2.83 14.31
CA GLY A 295 -15.44 2.67 14.26
C GLY A 295 -15.86 1.29 13.79
N THR A 296 -17.08 1.18 13.29
CA THR A 296 -17.46 -0.03 12.56
C THR A 296 -16.59 -0.18 11.30
N ARG A 297 -16.43 -1.43 10.84
CA ARG A 297 -15.72 -1.73 9.58
C ARG A 297 -16.19 -0.83 8.43
N ALA A 298 -17.50 -0.62 8.29
CA ALA A 298 -18.08 0.23 7.26
C ALA A 298 -17.68 1.72 7.39
N GLN A 299 -17.58 2.24 8.62
CA GLN A 299 -17.13 3.62 8.86
C GLN A 299 -15.65 3.78 8.55
N VAL A 300 -14.81 2.82 8.97
CA VAL A 300 -13.38 2.78 8.65
C VAL A 300 -13.15 2.69 7.13
N ASP A 301 -13.88 1.81 6.46
CA ASP A 301 -13.85 1.68 4.99
C ASP A 301 -14.22 2.98 4.28
N ALA A 302 -15.24 3.68 4.77
CA ALA A 302 -15.66 4.97 4.22
C ALA A 302 -14.59 6.05 4.44
N ALA A 303 -14.01 6.11 5.65
CA ALA A 303 -12.92 7.03 5.98
C ALA A 303 -11.70 6.79 5.09
N ALA A 304 -11.25 5.54 4.96
CA ALA A 304 -10.10 5.18 4.12
C ALA A 304 -10.34 5.59 2.65
N ARG A 305 -11.53 5.28 2.10
CA ARG A 305 -11.90 5.68 0.74
C ARG A 305 -11.90 7.19 0.52
N ALA A 306 -12.38 7.98 1.49
CA ALA A 306 -12.42 9.44 1.38
C ALA A 306 -11.02 10.07 1.22
N PHE A 307 -9.99 9.40 1.75
CA PHE A 307 -8.59 9.84 1.66
C PHE A 307 -7.80 9.14 0.55
N GLY A 308 -8.44 8.19 -0.17
CA GLY A 308 -7.73 7.27 -1.07
C GLY A 308 -6.72 6.38 -0.34
N ALA A 309 -6.92 6.16 0.97
CA ALA A 309 -6.10 5.28 1.78
C ALA A 309 -6.48 3.82 1.54
N TYR A 310 -5.46 2.96 1.47
CA TYR A 310 -5.59 1.52 1.38
C TYR A 310 -5.30 0.84 2.72
N TYR A 311 -6.03 -0.23 3.00
CA TYR A 311 -5.64 -1.22 4.00
C TYR A 311 -6.20 -2.62 3.66
N ALA A 312 -5.55 -3.66 4.14
CA ALA A 312 -5.99 -5.05 4.00
C ALA A 312 -5.60 -5.88 5.22
N VAL A 313 -6.51 -6.75 5.65
CA VAL A 313 -6.26 -7.72 6.71
C VAL A 313 -5.69 -8.98 6.08
N GLN A 314 -4.48 -9.37 6.47
CA GLN A 314 -3.76 -10.53 5.96
C GLN A 314 -3.95 -11.73 6.88
N ALA A 315 -4.61 -12.77 6.38
CA ALA A 315 -4.70 -14.03 7.11
C ALA A 315 -3.33 -14.71 7.15
N THR A 316 -2.89 -15.11 8.33
CA THR A 316 -1.63 -15.87 8.50
C THR A 316 -1.83 -17.30 8.00
N PRO A 317 -1.07 -17.76 6.98
CA PRO A 317 -1.20 -19.14 6.49
C PRO A 317 -0.89 -20.15 7.61
N GLY A 318 -1.82 -21.06 7.88
CA GLY A 318 -1.63 -22.12 8.89
C GLY A 318 -1.96 -21.72 10.34
N ALA A 319 -2.40 -20.49 10.58
CA ALA A 319 -3.04 -20.13 11.84
C ALA A 319 -4.55 -20.42 11.75
N ASP A 320 -5.08 -21.20 12.69
CA ASP A 320 -6.52 -21.17 12.97
C ASP A 320 -6.91 -19.72 13.24
N ALA A 321 -8.09 -19.28 12.78
CA ALA A 321 -8.56 -17.90 12.89
C ALA A 321 -8.43 -17.36 14.33
N GLY A 322 -7.29 -16.73 14.61
CA GLY A 322 -6.85 -16.23 15.92
C GLY A 322 -6.41 -14.76 15.80
N PRO A 323 -5.94 -14.15 16.91
CA PRO A 323 -5.57 -12.73 16.94
C PRO A 323 -4.33 -12.36 16.10
N ASP A 324 -3.58 -13.37 15.64
CA ASP A 324 -2.34 -13.23 14.91
C ASP A 324 -2.60 -13.10 13.41
N TYR A 325 -2.97 -11.90 12.99
CA TYR A 325 -3.05 -11.50 11.58
C TYR A 325 -2.30 -10.19 11.33
N GLY A 326 -1.74 -10.08 10.12
CA GLY A 326 -1.12 -8.86 9.64
C GLY A 326 -2.18 -7.87 9.15
N VAL A 327 -1.86 -6.58 9.18
CA VAL A 327 -2.67 -5.55 8.52
C VAL A 327 -1.74 -4.71 7.67
N ASP A 328 -1.93 -4.79 6.36
CA ASP A 328 -1.31 -3.85 5.43
C ASP A 328 -2.08 -2.55 5.47
N HIS A 329 -1.38 -1.42 5.47
CA HIS A 329 -2.00 -0.10 5.38
C HIS A 329 -1.08 0.91 4.71
N SER A 330 -1.69 2.01 4.27
CA SER A 330 -0.95 3.15 3.74
C SER A 330 -0.10 3.82 4.82
N VAL A 331 1.13 4.21 4.46
CA VAL A 331 2.11 4.77 5.41
C VAL A 331 2.32 6.29 5.26
N TYR A 332 1.45 6.94 4.49
CA TYR A 332 1.51 8.38 4.27
C TYR A 332 0.88 9.16 5.42
N THR A 333 1.35 10.39 5.61
CA THR A 333 0.62 11.40 6.37
C THR A 333 -0.09 12.33 5.39
N TRP A 334 -1.41 12.41 5.46
CA TRP A 334 -2.18 13.40 4.73
C TRP A 334 -2.22 14.70 5.52
N LEU A 335 -2.11 15.83 4.82
CA LEU A 335 -2.33 17.16 5.38
C LEU A 335 -3.71 17.63 4.97
N VAL A 336 -4.51 17.94 5.98
CA VAL A 336 -5.83 18.56 5.83
C VAL A 336 -5.72 20.02 6.26
N ASP A 337 -6.17 20.92 5.41
CA ASP A 337 -6.18 22.36 5.70
C ASP A 337 -7.30 22.76 6.67
N ALA A 338 -7.29 24.02 7.11
CA ALA A 338 -8.28 24.55 8.05
C ALA A 338 -9.74 24.51 7.53
N ASP A 339 -9.95 24.35 6.22
CA ASP A 339 -11.27 24.22 5.61
C ASP A 339 -11.76 22.76 5.54
N GLY A 340 -10.91 21.80 5.91
CA GLY A 340 -11.19 20.37 5.85
C GLY A 340 -10.86 19.72 4.50
N ARG A 341 -10.02 20.35 3.66
CA ARG A 341 -9.59 19.77 2.38
C ARG A 341 -8.27 19.03 2.53
N VAL A 342 -8.15 17.89 1.90
CA VAL A 342 -6.86 17.18 1.77
C VAL A 342 -6.00 17.93 0.74
N VAL A 343 -4.91 18.54 1.19
CA VAL A 343 -4.12 19.48 0.38
C VAL A 343 -2.73 18.97 0.03
N ALA A 344 -2.21 18.02 0.82
CA ALA A 344 -0.91 17.44 0.54
C ALA A 344 -0.74 16.07 1.21
N ARG A 345 0.34 15.39 0.84
CA ARG A 345 0.84 14.19 1.51
C ARG A 345 2.32 14.33 1.82
N LEU A 346 2.70 13.89 3.00
CA LEU A 346 4.08 13.64 3.39
C LEU A 346 4.38 12.14 3.24
N PRO A 347 5.64 11.79 2.91
CA PRO A 347 6.10 10.40 2.89
C PRO A 347 6.05 9.77 4.29
N HIS A 348 6.44 8.50 4.39
CA HIS A 348 6.65 7.88 5.69
C HIS A 348 7.88 8.48 6.37
N ALA A 349 7.81 8.67 7.70
CA ALA A 349 8.91 9.17 8.52
C ALA A 349 9.60 10.45 7.95
N PRO A 350 8.85 11.50 7.57
CA PRO A 350 9.47 12.76 7.17
C PRO A 350 10.29 13.32 8.34
N SER A 351 11.33 14.08 8.03
CA SER A 351 12.09 14.78 9.05
C SER A 351 11.19 15.77 9.80
N VAL A 352 11.63 16.14 11.01
CA VAL A 352 10.93 17.15 11.81
C VAL A 352 10.86 18.46 11.05
N GLU A 353 11.94 18.84 10.37
CA GLU A 353 12.06 20.05 9.57
C GLU A 353 11.10 20.05 8.38
N GLN A 354 11.00 18.93 7.66
CA GLN A 354 10.06 18.77 6.55
C GLN A 354 8.60 18.90 7.02
N THR A 355 8.27 18.23 8.13
CA THR A 355 6.93 18.30 8.72
C THR A 355 6.60 19.71 9.18
N VAL A 356 7.52 20.39 9.87
CA VAL A 356 7.35 21.79 10.30
C VAL A 356 7.20 22.73 9.10
N GLY A 357 8.02 22.56 8.06
CA GLY A 357 7.93 23.33 6.83
C GLY A 357 6.56 23.20 6.16
N ALA A 358 6.07 21.97 6.03
CA ALA A 358 4.74 21.69 5.49
C ALA A 358 3.61 22.28 6.36
N LEU A 359 3.69 22.14 7.68
CA LEU A 359 2.71 22.74 8.60
C LEU A 359 2.69 24.27 8.46
N ARG A 360 3.86 24.92 8.43
CA ARG A 360 3.96 26.39 8.25
C ARG A 360 3.41 26.87 6.91
N HIS A 361 3.61 26.09 5.85
CA HIS A 361 3.03 26.38 4.54
C HIS A 361 1.49 26.49 4.63
N PHE A 362 0.83 25.57 5.34
CA PHE A 362 -0.63 25.55 5.46
C PHE A 362 -1.19 26.35 6.65
N LEU A 363 -0.36 26.76 7.61
CA LEU A 363 -0.72 27.69 8.69
C LEU A 363 -0.68 29.16 8.27
N SER A 364 0.02 29.48 7.17
CA SER A 364 0.10 30.82 6.62
C SER A 364 -1.25 31.21 6.01
N PRO A 365 -1.76 32.45 6.24
CA PRO A 365 -3.00 32.88 5.63
C PRO A 365 -2.88 32.82 4.11
N ARG A 366 -3.84 32.16 3.45
CA ARG A 366 -3.91 32.17 1.99
C ARG A 366 -4.17 33.61 1.56
N SER A 367 -3.27 34.17 0.74
CA SER A 367 -3.56 35.42 0.05
C SER A 367 -4.88 35.25 -0.73
N PRO A 368 -5.81 36.23 -0.60
CA PRO A 368 -7.16 36.13 -1.16
C PRO A 368 -7.18 36.02 -2.68
#